data_AF-Q485C7-F1
#
_entry.id   AF-Q485C7-F1
#
_cell.length_a   1.000
_cell.length_b   1.000
_cell.length_c   1.000
_cell.angle_alpha   90.00
_cell.angle_beta   90.00
_cell.angle_gamma   90.00
#
_symmetry.space_group_name_H-M   'P 1'
#
loop_
_entity.id
_entity.type
_entity.pdbx_description
1 polymer ?
#
loop_
_entity_poly.entity_id
_entity_poly.type
_entity_poly.pdbx_seq_one_letter_code
_entity_poly.pdbx_strand_id
1 'polypeptide(L)'
;MVFSFINSIIKVYKMKKLLIASTITVLTLASAVTTPKAQAADIATSICEYVAADDKKRMRSFLKTNKLKIRRIFDNIQCNGKNLLEFASTSGSVKTGSLMISKLPKKVVSANLEMLQTGSQPLIDAANARVSS
;
A
#
# COMPACT_ATOMS: atom_id res chain seq x y z
N MET A 1 10.18 -47.82 5.45
CA MET A 1 11.32 -47.43 6.30
C MET A 1 12.56 -47.45 5.42
N VAL A 2 12.87 -46.30 4.79
CA VAL A 2 13.58 -46.18 3.51
C VAL A 2 15.05 -45.76 3.73
N PHE A 3 15.69 -46.36 4.73
CA PHE A 3 16.98 -45.95 5.31
C PHE A 3 18.21 -46.59 4.63
N SER A 4 18.23 -46.76 3.31
CA SER A 4 19.41 -47.34 2.62
C SER A 4 19.94 -46.56 1.41
N PHE A 5 19.49 -45.33 1.17
CA PHE A 5 20.02 -44.49 0.09
C PHE A 5 21.29 -43.69 0.44
N ILE A 6 21.87 -43.88 1.62
CA ILE A 6 23.04 -43.12 2.09
C ILE A 6 24.37 -43.65 1.47
N ASN A 7 24.39 -44.86 0.91
CA ASN A 7 25.66 -45.51 0.52
C ASN A 7 26.07 -45.38 -0.98
N SER A 8 25.31 -44.67 -1.82
CA SER A 8 25.66 -44.51 -3.26
C SER A 8 26.35 -43.19 -3.62
N ILE A 9 26.36 -42.18 -2.74
CA ILE A 9 26.94 -40.86 -3.05
C ILE A 9 28.48 -40.84 -2.92
N ILE A 10 29.06 -41.75 -2.13
CA ILE A 10 30.50 -41.77 -1.80
C ILE A 10 31.37 -42.19 -3.00
N LYS A 11 30.85 -42.95 -3.96
CA LYS A 11 31.64 -43.50 -5.08
C LYS A 11 31.89 -42.51 -6.22
N VAL A 12 31.24 -41.35 -6.20
CA VAL A 12 31.33 -40.33 -7.27
C VAL A 12 32.54 -39.40 -7.08
N TYR A 13 33.11 -39.30 -5.87
CA TYR A 13 34.16 -38.32 -5.55
C TYR A 13 35.60 -38.74 -5.92
N LYS A 14 35.79 -39.73 -6.80
CA LYS A 14 37.12 -40.17 -7.22
C LYS A 14 37.19 -40.40 -8.72
N MET A 15 37.22 -39.32 -9.50
CA MET A 15 37.95 -39.23 -10.78
C MET A 15 38.00 -37.77 -11.25
N LYS A 16 39.13 -37.12 -10.96
CA LYS A 16 39.54 -35.84 -11.51
C LYS A 16 40.17 -36.07 -12.89
N LYS A 17 39.49 -35.71 -13.98
CA LYS A 17 40.06 -35.47 -15.33
C LYS A 17 39.11 -34.50 -16.07
N LEU A 18 39.54 -33.24 -16.22
CA LEU A 18 39.98 -32.64 -17.49
C LEU A 18 38.82 -32.26 -18.44
N LEU A 19 38.52 -30.96 -18.44
CA LEU A 19 38.17 -30.06 -19.56
C LEU A 19 37.39 -30.65 -20.76
N ILE A 20 36.18 -30.14 -21.00
CA ILE A 20 35.51 -29.84 -22.31
C ILE A 20 34.28 -28.96 -21.93
N ALA A 21 34.32 -27.64 -22.10
CA ALA A 21 33.94 -26.87 -23.28
C ALA A 21 32.41 -26.82 -23.59
N SER A 22 31.92 -25.58 -23.66
CA SER A 22 30.90 -25.03 -24.56
C SER A 22 29.39 -25.29 -24.33
N THR A 23 28.72 -24.17 -23.98
CA THR A 23 27.49 -23.61 -24.60
C THR A 23 26.28 -24.53 -24.83
N ILE A 24 25.15 -24.20 -24.19
CA ILE A 24 23.86 -23.76 -24.77
C ILE A 24 22.92 -23.51 -23.57
N THR A 25 22.78 -22.25 -23.15
CA THR A 25 21.69 -21.83 -22.27
C THR A 25 20.46 -21.55 -23.13
N VAL A 26 19.47 -22.42 -23.06
CA VAL A 26 18.16 -22.27 -23.68
C VAL A 26 17.42 -21.09 -23.02
N LEU A 27 17.24 -20.00 -23.76
CA LEU A 27 16.45 -18.84 -23.32
C LEU A 27 14.96 -19.15 -23.58
N THR A 28 14.26 -19.66 -22.56
CA THR A 28 12.79 -19.80 -22.63
C THR A 28 12.14 -18.42 -22.48
N LEU A 29 11.52 -17.91 -23.55
CA LEU A 29 10.60 -16.78 -23.49
C LEU A 29 9.34 -17.21 -22.71
N ALA A 30 9.28 -16.88 -21.42
CA ALA A 30 8.03 -16.92 -20.68
C ALA A 30 7.24 -15.65 -21.04
N SER A 31 6.25 -15.79 -21.93
CA SER A 31 5.23 -14.77 -22.16
C SER A 31 4.45 -14.58 -20.85
N ALA A 32 4.82 -13.56 -20.07
CA ALA A 32 4.07 -13.16 -18.90
C ALA A 32 2.71 -12.62 -19.37
N VAL A 33 1.69 -13.47 -19.30
CA VAL A 33 0.30 -13.03 -19.41
C VAL A 33 0.01 -12.20 -18.17
N THR A 34 0.09 -10.88 -18.30
CA THR A 34 -0.34 -9.95 -17.27
C THR A 34 -1.87 -10.00 -17.23
N THR A 35 -2.41 -10.82 -16.34
CA THR A 35 -3.84 -10.77 -16.01
C THR A 35 -4.17 -9.36 -15.49
N PRO A 36 -5.19 -8.67 -16.01
CA PRO A 36 -5.54 -7.34 -15.52
C PRO A 36 -5.93 -7.45 -14.04
N LYS A 37 -5.12 -6.83 -13.18
CA LYS A 37 -5.31 -6.84 -11.73
C LYS A 37 -6.64 -6.16 -11.42
N ALA A 38 -7.53 -6.89 -10.74
CA ALA A 38 -8.85 -6.43 -10.35
C ALA A 38 -8.78 -5.03 -9.71
N GLN A 39 -9.52 -4.07 -10.27
CA GLN A 39 -9.43 -2.63 -9.98
C GLN A 39 -9.80 -2.23 -8.54
N ALA A 40 -10.32 -3.15 -7.72
CA ALA A 40 -10.79 -2.84 -6.35
C ALA A 40 -9.65 -2.85 -5.31
N ALA A 41 -8.70 -3.79 -5.40
CA ALA A 41 -7.51 -3.78 -4.55
C ALA A 41 -6.61 -2.57 -4.83
N ASP A 42 -6.75 -1.97 -6.02
CA ASP A 42 -5.98 -0.81 -6.46
C ASP A 42 -6.43 0.50 -5.79
N ILE A 43 -7.73 0.65 -5.48
CA ILE A 43 -8.28 1.92 -4.95
C ILE A 43 -7.80 2.22 -3.54
N ALA A 44 -7.92 1.26 -2.61
CA ALA A 44 -7.50 1.46 -1.23
C ALA A 44 -5.98 1.69 -1.15
N THR A 45 -5.20 0.87 -1.86
CA THR A 45 -3.75 1.02 -1.96
C THR A 45 -3.36 2.38 -2.52
N SER A 46 -3.91 2.78 -3.66
CA SER A 46 -3.63 4.10 -4.27
C SER A 46 -3.97 5.24 -3.33
N ILE A 47 -5.10 5.18 -2.62
CA ILE A 47 -5.48 6.23 -1.66
C ILE A 47 -4.49 6.29 -0.50
N CYS A 48 -4.15 5.14 0.09
CA CYS A 48 -3.17 5.09 1.18
C CYS A 48 -1.80 5.62 0.73
N GLU A 49 -1.34 5.29 -0.48
CA GLU A 49 -0.11 5.81 -1.05
C GLU A 49 -0.15 7.34 -1.21
N TYR A 50 -1.25 7.89 -1.74
CA TYR A 50 -1.37 9.33 -1.92
C TYR A 50 -1.47 10.08 -0.59
N VAL A 51 -2.10 9.48 0.42
CA VAL A 51 -2.10 10.03 1.78
C VAL A 51 -0.69 9.98 2.34
N ALA A 52 0.01 8.84 2.29
CA ALA A 52 1.37 8.70 2.80
C ALA A 52 2.36 9.68 2.15
N ALA A 53 2.22 9.93 0.85
CA ALA A 53 3.04 10.88 0.10
C ALA A 53 2.60 12.35 0.25
N ASP A 54 1.52 12.62 1.00
CA ASP A 54 0.87 13.92 1.13
C ASP A 54 0.54 14.62 -0.23
N ASP A 55 0.25 13.84 -1.26
CA ASP A 55 -0.02 14.34 -2.61
C ASP A 55 -1.50 14.68 -2.80
N LYS A 56 -1.85 15.89 -2.39
CA LYS A 56 -3.20 16.45 -2.54
C LYS A 56 -3.67 16.49 -4.00
N LYS A 57 -2.78 16.73 -4.97
CA LYS A 57 -3.17 16.90 -6.38
C LYS A 57 -3.54 15.54 -6.98
N ARG A 58 -2.67 14.55 -6.79
CA ARG A 58 -2.88 13.19 -7.29
C ARG A 58 -4.08 12.53 -6.63
N MET A 59 -4.26 12.71 -5.31
CA MET A 59 -5.46 12.22 -4.62
C MET A 59 -6.75 12.84 -5.20
N ARG A 60 -6.78 14.16 -5.45
CA ARG A 60 -7.96 14.82 -6.06
C ARG A 60 -8.27 14.29 -7.45
N SER A 61 -7.25 14.15 -8.29
CA SER A 61 -7.39 13.61 -9.64
C SER A 61 -7.90 12.18 -9.61
N PHE A 62 -7.32 11.34 -8.75
CA PHE A 62 -7.72 9.94 -8.59
C PHE A 62 -9.17 9.79 -8.14
N LEU A 63 -9.59 10.56 -7.13
CA LEU A 63 -10.97 10.58 -6.65
C LEU A 63 -11.94 11.02 -7.76
N LYS A 64 -11.56 12.02 -8.56
CA LYS A 64 -12.38 12.52 -9.67
C LYS A 64 -12.52 11.49 -10.79
N THR A 65 -11.40 10.91 -11.24
CA THR A 65 -11.36 9.91 -12.32
C THR A 65 -12.20 8.69 -11.95
N ASN A 66 -12.09 8.22 -10.70
CA ASN A 66 -12.83 7.06 -10.22
C ASN A 66 -14.22 7.40 -9.67
N LYS A 67 -14.68 8.66 -9.80
CA LYS A 67 -15.98 9.14 -9.31
C LYS A 67 -16.22 8.85 -7.81
N LEU A 68 -15.15 8.82 -7.02
CA LEU A 68 -15.17 8.52 -5.59
C LEU A 68 -15.39 9.80 -4.76
N LYS A 69 -16.16 9.66 -3.68
CA LYS A 69 -16.35 10.72 -2.67
C LYS A 69 -15.70 10.27 -1.38
N ILE A 70 -14.84 11.11 -0.79
CA ILE A 70 -14.14 10.81 0.49
C ILE A 70 -15.12 10.32 1.56
N ARG A 71 -16.25 11.03 1.74
CA ARG A 71 -17.33 10.64 2.67
C ARG A 71 -18.01 9.29 2.43
N ARG A 72 -17.80 8.64 1.28
CA ARG A 72 -18.38 7.31 0.96
C ARG A 72 -17.39 6.18 1.17
N ILE A 73 -16.09 6.50 1.05
CA ILE A 73 -15.01 5.52 1.11
C ILE A 73 -14.31 5.53 2.48
N PHE A 74 -14.50 6.59 3.27
CA PHE A 74 -13.81 6.78 4.55
C PHE A 74 -13.98 5.60 5.51
N ASP A 75 -15.22 5.11 5.69
CA ASP A 75 -15.50 4.01 6.63
C ASP A 75 -15.01 2.65 6.13
N ASN A 76 -14.77 2.52 4.81
CA ASN A 76 -14.44 1.25 4.16
C ASN A 76 -12.94 1.09 3.83
N ILE A 77 -12.14 2.15 4.01
CA ILE A 77 -10.71 2.15 3.70
C ILE A 77 -9.92 2.31 4.99
N GLN A 78 -9.04 1.34 5.24
CA GLN A 78 -8.06 1.40 6.31
C GLN A 78 -6.66 1.31 5.72
N CYS A 79 -5.77 2.16 6.18
CA CYS A 79 -4.37 2.16 5.81
C CYS A 79 -3.58 1.64 7.01
N ASN A 80 -2.93 0.49 6.87
CA ASN A 80 -2.18 -0.17 7.95
C ASN A 80 -3.01 -0.38 9.23
N GLY A 81 -4.29 -0.75 9.08
CA GLY A 81 -5.20 -0.94 10.22
C GLY A 81 -5.68 0.35 10.90
N LYS A 82 -5.27 1.52 10.39
CA LYS A 82 -5.73 2.84 10.84
C LYS A 82 -6.76 3.39 9.87
N ASN A 83 -7.72 4.15 10.38
CA ASN A 83 -8.61 4.89 9.48
C ASN A 83 -7.82 5.98 8.73
N LEU A 84 -8.36 6.52 7.63
CA LEU A 84 -7.61 7.46 6.80
C LEU A 84 -7.18 8.75 7.55
N LEU A 85 -7.98 9.24 8.51
CA LEU A 85 -7.66 10.48 9.26
C LEU A 85 -6.53 10.22 10.27
N GLU A 86 -6.62 9.12 11.00
CA GLU A 86 -5.56 8.67 11.90
C GLU A 86 -4.28 8.38 11.12
N PHE A 87 -4.38 7.70 9.98
CA PHE A 87 -3.22 7.44 9.12
C PHE A 87 -2.56 8.75 8.68
N ALA A 88 -3.34 9.69 8.12
CA ALA A 88 -2.83 11.00 7.72
C ALA A 88 -2.18 11.79 8.87
N SER A 89 -2.74 11.67 10.08
CA SER A 89 -2.18 12.26 11.30
C SER A 89 -0.81 11.65 11.63
N THR A 90 -0.74 10.32 11.70
CA THR A 90 0.49 9.59 12.04
C THR A 90 1.58 9.65 10.97
N SER A 91 1.21 9.81 9.69
CA SER A 91 2.15 9.94 8.58
C SER A 91 2.61 11.38 8.32
N GLY A 92 2.09 12.37 9.07
CA GLY A 92 2.44 13.79 8.87
C GLY A 92 1.83 14.41 7.61
N SER A 93 0.74 13.84 7.08
CA SER A 93 0.17 14.19 5.79
C SER A 93 -0.84 15.33 5.89
N VAL A 94 -0.32 16.55 6.05
CA VAL A 94 -1.12 17.75 6.33
C VAL A 94 -2.04 18.15 5.18
N LYS A 95 -1.55 18.14 3.93
CA LYS A 95 -2.33 18.64 2.78
C LYS A 95 -3.48 17.70 2.42
N THR A 96 -3.23 16.41 2.46
CA THR A 96 -4.21 15.35 2.18
C THR A 96 -5.17 15.17 3.35
N GLY A 97 -4.68 15.19 4.59
CA GLY A 97 -5.50 15.18 5.80
C GLY A 97 -6.47 16.37 5.84
N SER A 98 -5.99 17.59 5.63
CA SER A 98 -6.84 18.80 5.59
C SER A 98 -7.85 18.76 4.44
N LEU A 99 -7.47 18.19 3.29
CA LEU A 99 -8.43 17.94 2.21
C LEU A 99 -9.54 16.98 2.67
N MET A 100 -9.20 15.87 3.31
CA MET A 100 -10.20 14.92 3.78
C MET A 100 -11.13 15.54 4.82
N ILE A 101 -10.59 16.23 5.83
CA ILE A 101 -11.38 16.96 6.85
C ILE A 101 -12.40 17.89 6.17
N SER A 102 -11.99 18.64 5.15
CA SER A 102 -12.87 19.55 4.41
C SER A 102 -14.03 18.85 3.66
N LYS A 103 -13.89 17.56 3.35
CA LYS A 103 -14.86 16.76 2.57
C LYS A 103 -15.66 15.79 3.41
N LEU A 104 -15.27 15.56 4.66
CA LEU A 104 -16.01 14.74 5.61
C LEU A 104 -17.14 15.55 6.28
N PRO A 105 -18.24 14.88 6.67
CA PRO A 105 -19.28 15.51 7.47
C PRO A 105 -18.75 15.81 8.89
N LYS A 106 -19.27 16.87 9.52
CA LYS A 106 -18.82 17.33 10.84
C LYS A 106 -18.81 16.19 11.87
N LYS A 107 -19.89 15.40 11.91
CA LYS A 107 -20.04 14.24 12.81
C LYS A 107 -18.89 13.23 12.72
N VAL A 108 -18.39 12.95 11.51
CA VAL A 108 -17.27 12.02 11.31
C VAL A 108 -15.96 12.64 11.78
N VAL A 109 -15.74 13.93 11.51
CA VAL A 109 -14.55 14.64 11.99
C VAL A 109 -14.57 14.70 13.53
N SER A 110 -15.69 15.06 14.14
CA SER A 110 -15.88 15.09 15.60
C SER A 110 -15.56 13.75 16.25
N ALA A 111 -16.04 12.65 15.68
CA ALA A 111 -15.79 11.30 16.21
C ALA A 111 -14.32 10.86 16.14
N ASN A 112 -13.50 11.53 15.33
CA ASN A 112 -12.08 11.22 15.16
C ASN A 112 -11.15 12.31 15.72
N LEU A 113 -11.68 13.31 16.44
CA LEU A 113 -10.88 14.44 16.94
C LEU A 113 -9.75 14.00 17.86
N GLU A 114 -10.03 13.09 18.79
CA GLU A 114 -9.04 12.60 19.77
C GLU A 114 -7.84 11.94 19.06
N MET A 115 -8.10 11.16 18.00
CA MET A 115 -7.05 10.49 17.23
C MET A 115 -6.19 11.46 16.40
N LEU A 116 -6.69 12.66 16.12
CA LEU A 116 -5.95 13.70 15.40
C LEU A 116 -5.02 14.51 16.32
N GLN A 117 -5.23 14.46 17.65
CA GLN A 117 -4.44 15.23 18.62
C GLN A 117 -2.96 14.84 18.66
N THR A 118 -2.61 13.63 18.20
CA THR A 118 -1.22 13.17 18.08
C THR A 118 -0.54 13.64 16.80
N GLY A 119 -1.27 14.31 15.90
CA GLY A 119 -0.78 14.78 14.62
C GLY A 119 -0.15 16.17 14.67
N SER A 120 0.05 16.76 13.49
CA SER A 120 0.58 18.13 13.39
C SER A 120 -0.48 19.19 13.71
N GLN A 121 -0.03 20.31 14.30
CA GLN A 121 -0.91 21.42 14.68
C GLN A 121 -1.84 21.91 13.55
N PRO A 122 -1.37 22.08 12.30
CA PRO A 122 -2.25 22.54 11.22
C PRO A 122 -3.41 21.59 10.91
N LEU A 123 -3.22 20.29 11.14
CA LEU A 123 -4.26 19.29 10.93
C LEU A 123 -5.29 19.33 12.06
N ILE A 124 -4.83 19.53 13.30
CA ILE A 124 -5.68 19.73 14.49
C ILE A 124 -6.54 20.99 14.32
N ASP A 125 -5.93 22.10 13.90
CA ASP A 125 -6.62 23.37 13.67
C ASP A 125 -7.69 23.22 12.58
N ALA A 126 -7.36 22.53 11.48
CA ALA A 126 -8.33 22.25 10.41
C ALA A 126 -9.51 21.40 10.90
N ALA A 127 -9.25 20.41 11.77
CA ALA A 127 -10.28 19.55 12.34
C ALA A 127 -11.21 20.34 13.27
N ASN A 128 -10.63 21.13 14.18
CA ASN A 128 -11.38 21.99 15.10
C ASN A 128 -12.23 23.01 14.35
N ALA A 129 -11.65 23.69 13.35
CA ALA A 129 -12.38 24.63 12.50
C ALA A 129 -13.55 23.98 11.76
N ARG A 130 -13.40 22.73 11.31
CA ARG A 130 -14.47 22.00 10.62
C ARG A 130 -15.63 21.63 11.54
N VAL A 131 -15.35 21.37 12.82
CA VAL A 131 -16.34 20.99 13.82
C VAL A 131 -17.06 22.22 14.39
N SER A 132 -16.41 23.38 14.46
CA SER A 132 -16.98 24.64 14.96
C SER A 132 -17.71 25.48 13.89
N SER A 133 -17.34 25.34 12.61
CA SER A 133 -18.14 25.83 11.47
C SER A 133 -19.48 25.11 11.42
#